data_AF-A0A3A4BVJ4-F1
#
_entry.id   AF-A0A3A4BVJ4-F1
#
_cell.length_a   1.000
_cell.length_b   1.000
_cell.length_c   1.000
_cell.angle_alpha   90.00
_cell.angle_beta   90.00
_cell.angle_gamma   90.00
#
_symmetry.space_group_name_H-M   'P 1'
#
loop_
_entity.id
_entity.type
_entity.pdbx_description
1 polymer ?
#
loop_
_entity_poly.entity_id
_entity_poly.type
_entity_poly.pdbx_seq_one_letter_code
_entity_poly.pdbx_strand_id
1 'polypeptide(L)'
;MATLNQVAEDFPGWTAFRSDAGRWWASLRRELTRHELATNCHRVVDADDLDTLAERLREQERRQALAARAGRADPGVRSAS
;
A
#
# COMPACT_ATOMS: atom_id res chain seq x y z
N MET A 1 20.49 3.62 1.57
CA MET A 1 19.79 4.45 0.59
C MET A 1 19.18 3.53 -0.43
N ALA A 2 17.87 3.32 -0.32
CA ALA A 2 17.14 2.44 -1.22
C ALA A 2 17.16 2.99 -2.66
N THR A 3 17.14 2.09 -3.64
CA THR A 3 17.00 2.45 -5.06
C THR A 3 15.58 2.17 -5.53
N LEU A 4 15.15 2.82 -6.61
CA LEU A 4 13.82 2.58 -7.19
C LEU A 4 13.65 1.12 -7.61
N ASN A 5 14.69 0.51 -8.19
CA ASN A 5 14.65 -0.91 -8.58
C ASN A 5 14.46 -1.80 -7.37
N GLN A 6 15.22 -1.56 -6.29
CA GLN A 6 15.08 -2.31 -5.05
C GLN A 6 13.68 -2.16 -4.45
N VAL A 7 13.09 -0.97 -4.45
CA VAL A 7 11.69 -0.78 -4.00
C VAL A 7 10.72 -1.53 -4.90
N ALA A 8 10.90 -1.52 -6.22
CA ALA A 8 10.04 -2.26 -7.13
C ALA A 8 10.16 -3.79 -6.96
N GLU A 9 11.34 -4.30 -6.64
CA GLU A 9 11.60 -5.71 -6.35
C GLU A 9 11.05 -6.15 -5.00
N ASP A 10 11.24 -5.33 -3.96
CA ASP A 10 10.74 -5.60 -2.60
C ASP A 10 9.21 -5.50 -2.50
N PHE A 11 8.58 -4.64 -3.31
CA PHE A 11 7.13 -4.37 -3.26
C PHE A 11 6.46 -4.55 -4.63
N PRO A 12 6.41 -5.78 -5.18
CA PRO A 12 5.88 -6.02 -6.53
C PRO A 12 4.39 -5.71 -6.68
N GLY A 13 3.64 -5.60 -5.57
CA GLY A 13 2.25 -5.17 -5.55
C GLY A 13 2.05 -3.67 -5.78
N TRP A 14 3.14 -2.89 -5.74
CA TRP A 14 3.14 -1.43 -5.83
C TRP A 14 3.89 -0.96 -7.08
N THR A 15 3.44 0.16 -7.64
CA THR A 15 4.18 0.88 -8.69
C THR A 15 4.75 2.15 -8.08
N ALA A 16 6.06 2.15 -7.84
CA ALA A 16 6.78 3.31 -7.36
C ALA A 16 7.22 4.22 -8.53
N PHE A 17 7.11 5.53 -8.35
CA PHE A 17 7.50 6.55 -9.32
C PHE A 17 7.84 7.86 -8.61
N ARG A 18 8.63 8.70 -9.28
CA ARG A 18 8.92 10.07 -8.81
C ARG A 18 7.99 11.04 -9.53
N SER A 19 7.41 11.97 -8.79
CA SER A 19 6.66 13.08 -9.39
C SER A 19 7.61 14.18 -9.88
N ASP A 20 7.13 15.04 -10.77
CA ASP A 20 7.90 16.19 -11.27
C ASP A 20 8.27 17.19 -10.15
N ALA A 21 7.49 17.22 -9.07
CA ALA A 21 7.79 17.99 -7.87
C ALA A 21 8.91 17.38 -6.99
N GLY A 22 9.51 16.27 -7.43
CA GLY A 22 10.65 15.63 -6.78
C GLY A 22 10.28 14.64 -5.68
N ARG A 23 8.99 14.51 -5.32
CA ARG A 23 8.48 13.59 -4.29
C ARG A 23 8.29 12.18 -4.84
N TRP A 24 8.51 11.18 -4.01
CA TRP A 24 8.27 9.78 -4.36
C TRP A 24 6.86 9.35 -4.02
N TRP A 25 6.29 8.55 -4.92
CA TRP A 25 4.94 8.02 -4.81
C TRP A 25 4.96 6.53 -5.11
N ALA A 26 4.02 5.81 -4.51
CA ALA A 26 3.72 4.44 -4.84
C ALA A 26 2.21 4.23 -4.90
N SER A 27 1.73 3.62 -5.98
CA SER A 27 0.33 3.25 -6.16
C SER A 27 0.15 1.73 -6.14
N LEU A 28 -0.85 1.26 -5.40
CA LEU A 28 -1.17 -0.15 -5.32
C LEU A 28 -1.74 -0.62 -6.67
N ARG A 29 -1.17 -1.70 -7.23
CA ARG A 29 -1.57 -2.25 -8.53
C ARG A 29 -2.92 -2.95 -8.53
N ARG A 30 -3.37 -3.41 -7.36
CA ARG A 30 -4.67 -4.04 -7.15
C ARG A 30 -5.66 -3.10 -6.49
N GLU A 31 -6.92 -3.51 -6.49
CA GLU A 31 -7.96 -2.87 -5.70
C GLU A 31 -7.84 -3.26 -4.22
N LEU A 32 -8.27 -2.35 -3.34
CA LEU A 32 -8.45 -2.67 -1.93
C LEU A 32 -9.75 -3.45 -1.75
N THR A 33 -9.69 -4.45 -0.89
CA THR A 33 -10.89 -5.15 -0.44
C THR A 33 -11.73 -4.24 0.45
N ARG A 34 -13.00 -4.60 0.63
CA ARG A 34 -13.95 -3.84 1.46
C ARG A 34 -13.45 -3.69 2.92
N HIS A 35 -12.83 -4.73 3.47
CA HIS A 35 -12.24 -4.69 4.81
C HIS A 35 -11.00 -3.79 4.87
N GLU A 36 -10.13 -3.84 3.87
CA GLU A 36 -8.97 -2.94 3.81
C GLU A 36 -9.39 -1.47 3.76
N LEU A 37 -10.42 -1.15 2.97
CA LEU A 37 -11.03 0.18 2.94
C LEU A 37 -11.60 0.58 4.31
N ALA A 38 -12.34 -0.32 4.98
CA ALA A 38 -12.89 -0.06 6.31
C ALA A 38 -11.80 0.15 7.38
N THR A 39 -10.60 -0.39 7.18
CA THR A 39 -9.46 -0.24 8.09
C THR A 39 -8.51 0.92 7.73
N ASN A 40 -8.94 1.86 6.88
CA ASN A 40 -8.11 3.00 6.43
C ASN A 40 -6.79 2.58 5.77
N CYS A 41 -6.77 1.46 5.02
CA CYS A 41 -5.64 1.15 4.16
C CYS A 41 -5.61 2.15 2.99
N HIS A 42 -4.42 2.61 2.62
CA HIS A 42 -4.26 3.57 1.51
C HIS A 42 -3.85 2.84 0.23
N ARG A 43 -4.38 3.31 -0.91
CA ARG A 43 -3.94 2.85 -2.26
C ARG A 43 -2.74 3.62 -2.79
N VAL A 44 -2.44 4.76 -2.19
CA VAL A 44 -1.40 5.66 -2.63
C VAL A 44 -0.61 6.08 -1.40
N VAL A 45 0.71 5.99 -1.50
CA VAL A 45 1.65 6.37 -0.45
C VAL A 45 2.66 7.33 -1.07
N ASP A 46 2.93 8.44 -0.40
CA ASP A 46 4.00 9.36 -0.77
C ASP A 46 5.12 9.36 0.29
N ALA A 47 6.31 9.77 -0.12
CA ALA A 47 7.46 10.01 0.74
C ALA A 47 8.46 10.96 0.07
N ASP A 48 9.27 11.65 0.85
CA ASP A 48 10.28 12.57 0.33
C ASP A 48 11.52 11.83 -0.23
N ASP A 49 11.78 10.60 0.24
CA ASP A 49 12.88 9.74 -0.19
C ASP A 49 12.45 8.25 -0.27
N LEU A 50 13.26 7.43 -0.94
CA LEU A 50 12.96 6.03 -1.20
C LEU A 50 13.06 5.13 0.04
N ASP A 51 13.92 5.47 1.01
CA ASP A 51 14.03 4.72 2.26
C ASP A 51 12.73 4.88 3.06
N THR A 52 12.27 6.12 3.20
CA THR A 52 10.98 6.45 3.82
C THR A 52 9.81 5.84 3.05
N LEU A 53 9.86 5.84 1.71
CA LEU A 53 8.83 5.17 0.90
C LEU A 53 8.76 3.68 1.22
N ALA A 54 9.91 3.00 1.27
CA ALA A 54 10.00 1.58 1.58
C ALA A 54 9.45 1.26 2.98
N GLU A 55 9.78 2.07 3.99
CA GLU A 55 9.23 1.91 5.34
C GLU A 55 7.71 2.06 5.38
N ARG A 56 7.17 3.08 4.70
CA ARG A 56 5.72 3.30 4.61
C ARG A 56 5.02 2.18 3.85
N LEU A 57 5.64 1.64 2.80
CA LEU A 57 5.12 0.50 2.04
C LEU A 57 5.05 -0.77 2.89
N ARG A 58 6.11 -1.09 3.66
CA ARG A 58 6.09 -2.24 4.60
C ARG A 58 4.96 -2.13 5.60
N GLU A 59 4.77 -0.94 6.17
CA GLU A 59 3.69 -0.71 7.12
C GLU A 59 2.31 -0.81 6.45
N GLN A 60 2.14 -0.30 5.23
CA GLN A 60 0.90 -0.47 4.48
C GLN A 60 0.60 -1.94 4.15
N GLU A 61 1.57 -2.71 3.66
CA GLU A 61 1.38 -4.15 3.40
C GLU A 61 1.05 -4.92 4.67
N ARG A 62 1.67 -4.56 5.80
CA ARG A 62 1.34 -5.15 7.10
C ARG A 62 -0.12 -4.86 7.48
N ARG A 63 -0.59 -3.62 7.33
CA ARG A 63 -1.99 -3.24 7.59
C ARG A 63 -2.96 -3.96 6.67
N GLN A 64 -2.62 -4.05 5.38
CA GLN A 64 -3.42 -4.76 4.39
C GLN A 64 -3.52 -6.25 4.70
N ALA A 65 -2.41 -6.91 5.05
CA ALA A 65 -2.41 -8.32 5.48
C ALA A 65 -3.26 -8.54 6.75
N LEU A 66 -3.18 -7.60 7.70
CA LEU A 66 -3.96 -7.56 8.92
C LEU A 66 -5.47 -7.40 8.67
N ALA A 67 -5.85 -6.53 7.74
CA ALA A 67 -7.23 -6.31 7.35
C ALA A 67 -7.78 -7.49 6.53
N ALA A 68 -6.97 -8.04 5.63
CA ALA A 68 -7.33 -9.20 4.82
C ALA A 68 -7.58 -10.45 5.68
N ARG A 69 -6.76 -10.70 6.71
CA ARG A 69 -7.02 -11.81 7.66
C ARG A 69 -8.27 -11.56 8.50
N ALA A 70 -8.51 -10.32 8.93
CA ALA A 70 -9.70 -9.98 9.70
C ALA A 70 -10.98 -10.17 8.85
N GLY A 71 -10.96 -9.76 7.58
CA GLY A 71 -12.08 -9.98 6.66
C GLY A 71 -12.35 -11.44 6.30
N ARG A 72 -11.33 -12.32 6.36
CA ARG A 72 -11.56 -13.77 6.24
C ARG A 72 -12.23 -14.35 7.48
N ALA A 73 -11.98 -13.77 8.65
CA ALA A 73 -12.57 -14.19 9.92
C ALA A 73 -13.98 -13.60 10.15
N ASP A 74 -14.29 -12.47 9.51
CA ASP A 74 -15.59 -11.80 9.58
C ASP A 74 -16.17 -11.54 8.17
N PRO A 75 -16.91 -12.49 7.61
CA PRO A 75 -17.55 -12.33 6.29
C PRO A 75 -18.73 -11.34 6.29
N GLY A 76 -18.99 -10.65 7.41
CA GLY A 76 -20.20 -9.87 7.67
C GLY A 76 -20.30 -8.50 7.00
N VAL A 77 -19.28 -8.00 6.29
CA VAL A 77 -19.38 -6.73 5.55
C VAL A 77 -20.17 -6.94 4.25
N ARG A 78 -21.48 -7.17 4.40
CA ARG A 78 -22.47 -7.12 3.32
C ARG A 78 -22.54 -5.71 2.75
N SER A 79 -22.62 -5.66 1.42
CA SER A 79 -22.68 -4.49 0.55
C SER A 79 -23.52 -3.34 1.11
N ALA A 80 -22.91 -2.16 1.24
CA ALA A 80 -23.64 -0.93 1.07
C ALA A 80 -23.66 -0.62 -0.42
N SER A 81 -24.87 -0.63 -0.98
CA SER A 81 -25.24 -0.26 -2.35
C SER A 81 -24.91 1.18 -2.70
#